data_AF-A0AAV9KJ79-F1
#
_entry.id   AF-A0AAV9KJ79-F1
#
_cell.length_a   1.000
_cell.length_b   1.000
_cell.length_c   1.000
_cell.angle_alpha   90.00
_cell.angle_beta   90.00
_cell.angle_gamma   90.00
#
_symmetry.space_group_name_H-M   'P 1'
#
loop_
_entity.id
_entity.type
_entity.pdbx_description
1 polymer ?
#
loop_
_entity_poly.entity_id
_entity_poly.type
_entity_poly.pdbx_seq_one_letter_code
_entity_poly.pdbx_strand_id
1 'polypeptide(L)'
;MNLNMNSMESVVAQIQGLSSNSSDITQLHNFLKQSEELLHSDFSRLLSSLAELDPSIHSLGFLYILEACISFPVSKEYVSELLVSVARFINSCSAEQIQLAPNKFISVCKKFKDHIFGLETPIRGVAPMLTAIRKLQSSSEQLTTLHADFLLLCILAKCYKTGFSVLEDDIYEIDQPRDFFLYCYYGGMVCIGQKQFRRALELLHNVVTAPMSTLNAIAVEAYKKYILVSLIHLGQFSTSFPKYTSSVAQRNLKNFSQPYLELSNCYGTGRISELETFVQTNKEKFESDNNLGLVMQVVSSMYKRNIQRLTQTYLTLSLQDIANTVQLRGPKQAEMHVLQMIEDGEIYATINQKDGMVRFLEDPEQYKTCGMIEHIDSSIKRLMVVSKKLTSMDELMSCDPMYLGKVGRERQRFDFDDFDSVPQKFTV
;
A
#
# COMPACT_ATOMS: atom_id res chain seq x y z
N MET A 1 -38.30 -10.23 -44.43
CA MET A 1 -37.33 -9.13 -44.46
C MET A 1 -36.57 -9.15 -43.14
N ASN A 2 -35.46 -9.88 -43.06
CA ASN A 2 -34.60 -10.02 -41.88
C ASN A 2 -33.14 -9.92 -42.36
N LEU A 3 -32.73 -8.72 -42.77
CA LEU A 3 -31.40 -8.44 -43.30
C LEU A 3 -30.96 -7.08 -42.71
N ASN A 4 -30.26 -7.12 -41.56
CA ASN A 4 -29.38 -6.06 -40.97
C ASN A 4 -29.35 -5.99 -39.42
N MET A 5 -29.69 -7.05 -38.66
CA MET A 5 -29.50 -7.01 -37.19
C MET A 5 -28.06 -7.27 -36.72
N ASN A 6 -27.11 -7.60 -37.61
CA ASN A 6 -25.74 -8.03 -37.27
C ASN A 6 -24.64 -7.14 -37.88
N SER A 7 -24.85 -5.82 -37.98
CA SER A 7 -23.81 -4.89 -38.43
C SER A 7 -23.26 -4.05 -37.26
N MET A 8 -22.01 -3.60 -37.35
CA MET A 8 -21.41 -2.72 -36.34
C MET A 8 -22.22 -1.42 -36.15
N GLU A 9 -22.80 -0.89 -37.24
CA GLU A 9 -23.71 0.26 -37.21
C GLU A 9 -24.97 -0.02 -36.38
N SER A 10 -25.53 -1.24 -36.45
CA SER A 10 -26.64 -1.65 -35.59
C SER A 10 -26.22 -1.71 -34.12
N VAL A 11 -24.99 -2.15 -33.82
CA VAL A 11 -24.48 -2.17 -32.44
C VAL A 11 -24.35 -0.74 -31.89
N VAL A 12 -23.78 0.18 -32.66
CA VAL A 12 -23.65 1.60 -32.26
C VAL A 12 -25.02 2.24 -32.04
N ALA A 13 -25.98 2.01 -32.95
CA ALA A 13 -27.34 2.54 -32.80
C ALA A 13 -28.05 2.02 -31.54
N GLN A 14 -27.87 0.73 -31.21
CA GLN A 14 -28.41 0.15 -29.98
C GLN A 14 -27.74 0.73 -28.72
N ILE A 15 -26.43 0.96 -28.76
CA ILE A 15 -25.71 1.64 -27.67
C ILE A 15 -26.29 3.04 -27.46
N GLN A 16 -26.43 3.83 -28.51
CA GLN A 16 -26.98 5.19 -28.43
C GLN A 16 -28.44 5.20 -27.93
N GLY A 17 -29.25 4.24 -28.38
CA GLY A 17 -30.66 4.16 -28.02
C GLY A 17 -30.92 3.67 -26.59
N LEU A 18 -30.07 2.81 -26.03
CA LEU A 18 -30.33 2.10 -24.76
C LEU A 18 -29.46 2.58 -23.58
N SER A 19 -28.67 3.65 -23.75
CA SER A 19 -27.78 4.16 -22.69
C SER A 19 -28.42 5.15 -21.72
N SER A 20 -29.71 5.49 -21.87
CA SER A 20 -30.36 6.59 -21.16
C SER A 20 -30.96 6.25 -19.79
N ASN A 21 -31.38 5.00 -19.54
CA ASN A 21 -32.04 4.63 -18.28
C ASN A 21 -31.62 3.21 -17.80
N SER A 22 -31.88 2.90 -16.54
CA SER A 22 -31.39 1.65 -15.91
C SER A 22 -31.98 0.36 -16.50
N SER A 23 -33.25 0.36 -16.92
CA SER A 23 -33.88 -0.81 -17.56
C SER A 23 -33.26 -1.09 -18.92
N ASP A 24 -33.03 -0.03 -19.70
CA ASP A 24 -32.50 -0.11 -21.06
C ASP A 24 -31.02 -0.48 -21.02
N ILE A 25 -30.26 0.01 -20.04
CA ILE A 25 -28.86 -0.38 -19.82
C ILE A 25 -28.74 -1.88 -19.53
N THR A 26 -29.70 -2.46 -18.80
CA THR A 26 -29.71 -3.91 -18.53
C THR A 26 -29.98 -4.70 -19.81
N GLN A 27 -30.90 -4.22 -20.66
CA GLN A 27 -31.16 -4.80 -21.98
C GLN A 27 -29.92 -4.67 -22.89
N LEU A 28 -29.27 -3.50 -22.88
CA LEU A 28 -28.04 -3.24 -23.61
C LEU A 28 -26.93 -4.19 -23.19
N HIS A 29 -26.76 -4.42 -21.89
CA HIS A 29 -25.75 -5.36 -21.38
C HIS A 29 -25.96 -6.78 -21.91
N ASN A 30 -27.21 -7.26 -21.93
CA ASN A 30 -27.53 -8.58 -22.47
C ASN A 30 -27.28 -8.64 -23.99
N PHE A 31 -27.65 -7.60 -24.72
CA PHE A 31 -27.39 -7.49 -26.16
C PHE A 31 -25.88 -7.48 -26.47
N LEU A 32 -25.08 -6.72 -25.72
CA LEU A 32 -23.63 -6.63 -25.91
C LEU A 32 -22.93 -7.95 -25.62
N LYS A 33 -23.39 -8.71 -24.62
CA LYS A 33 -22.90 -10.09 -24.36
C LYS A 33 -23.17 -11.03 -25.53
N GLN A 34 -24.35 -10.92 -26.16
CA GLN A 34 -24.70 -11.75 -27.32
C GLN A 34 -23.96 -11.32 -28.59
N SER A 35 -23.54 -10.05 -28.67
CA SER A 35 -22.90 -9.45 -29.85
C SER A 35 -21.37 -9.47 -29.78
N GLU A 36 -20.77 -10.17 -28.81
CA GLU A 36 -19.33 -10.12 -28.54
C GLU A 36 -18.49 -10.65 -29.73
N GLU A 37 -18.99 -11.64 -30.46
CA GLU A 37 -18.33 -12.14 -31.69
C GLU A 37 -18.19 -11.07 -32.78
N LEU A 38 -19.14 -10.13 -32.88
CA LEU A 38 -19.11 -9.04 -33.85
C LEU A 38 -18.08 -7.96 -33.47
N LEU A 39 -17.75 -7.86 -32.18
CA LEU A 39 -16.74 -6.93 -31.67
C LEU A 39 -15.31 -7.42 -31.94
N HIS A 40 -15.14 -8.68 -32.36
CA HIS A 40 -13.86 -9.20 -32.86
C HIS A 40 -13.63 -8.95 -34.36
N SER A 41 -14.31 -7.95 -34.94
CA SER A 41 -14.14 -7.51 -36.34
C SER A 41 -13.05 -6.44 -36.52
N ASP A 42 -12.92 -5.87 -37.73
CA ASP A 42 -11.86 -4.96 -38.15
C ASP A 42 -11.56 -3.80 -37.16
N PHE A 43 -10.32 -3.74 -36.65
CA PHE A 43 -9.84 -2.73 -35.70
C PHE A 43 -10.16 -1.27 -36.11
N SER A 44 -9.98 -0.93 -37.39
CA SER A 44 -10.25 0.42 -37.91
C SER A 44 -11.72 0.82 -37.79
N ARG A 45 -12.64 -0.15 -37.96
CA ARG A 45 -14.08 0.07 -37.83
C ARG A 45 -14.50 0.27 -36.37
N LEU A 46 -13.87 -0.47 -35.46
CA LEU A 46 -14.10 -0.30 -34.03
C LEU A 46 -13.59 1.06 -33.55
N LEU A 47 -12.40 1.47 -33.98
CA LEU A 47 -11.83 2.76 -33.58
C LEU A 47 -12.68 3.95 -34.09
N SER A 48 -13.16 3.89 -35.33
CA SER A 48 -14.06 4.91 -35.87
C SER A 48 -15.39 4.98 -35.14
N SER A 49 -15.97 3.83 -34.74
CA SER A 49 -17.21 3.81 -33.96
C SER A 49 -17.11 4.48 -32.58
N LEU A 50 -15.92 4.51 -31.98
CA LEU A 50 -15.70 5.22 -30.71
C LEU A 50 -15.85 6.74 -30.86
N ALA A 51 -15.68 7.30 -32.06
CA ALA A 51 -15.87 8.73 -32.31
C ALA A 51 -17.35 9.14 -32.29
N GLU A 52 -18.27 8.19 -32.49
CA GLU A 52 -19.73 8.41 -32.49
C GLU A 52 -20.35 8.26 -31.09
N LEU A 53 -19.55 7.87 -30.10
CA LEU A 53 -20.01 7.55 -28.76
C LEU A 53 -19.42 8.52 -27.72
N ASP A 54 -20.31 9.09 -26.90
CA ASP A 54 -19.91 9.82 -25.69
C ASP A 54 -19.49 8.84 -24.58
N PRO A 55 -18.26 8.92 -24.04
CA PRO A 55 -17.76 7.99 -23.02
C PRO A 55 -18.48 8.10 -21.67
N SER A 56 -19.12 9.23 -21.35
CA SER A 56 -19.84 9.47 -20.09
C SER A 56 -21.29 8.95 -20.14
N ILE A 57 -21.93 9.03 -21.31
CA ILE A 57 -23.31 8.58 -21.51
C ILE A 57 -23.34 7.09 -21.91
N HIS A 58 -22.50 6.70 -22.87
CA HIS A 58 -22.51 5.36 -23.47
C HIS A 58 -21.44 4.44 -22.87
N SER A 59 -21.12 4.59 -21.58
CA SER A 59 -19.94 3.99 -20.97
C SER A 59 -19.87 2.47 -21.11
N LEU A 60 -20.99 1.76 -20.96
CA LEU A 60 -21.04 0.31 -21.07
C LEU A 60 -20.72 -0.16 -22.50
N GLY A 61 -21.37 0.43 -23.51
CA GLY A 61 -21.09 0.10 -24.91
C GLY A 61 -19.68 0.48 -25.33
N PHE A 62 -19.23 1.67 -24.91
CA PHE A 62 -17.86 2.14 -25.14
C PHE A 62 -16.84 1.16 -24.54
N LEU A 63 -17.08 0.66 -23.32
CA LEU A 63 -16.21 -0.32 -22.66
C LEU A 63 -16.06 -1.61 -23.47
N TYR A 64 -17.16 -2.15 -24.01
CA TYR A 64 -17.14 -3.37 -24.82
C TYR A 64 -16.30 -3.19 -26.10
N ILE A 65 -16.51 -2.08 -26.81
CA ILE A 65 -15.75 -1.77 -28.03
C ILE A 65 -14.28 -1.54 -27.71
N LEU A 66 -13.98 -0.80 -26.64
CA LEU A 66 -12.62 -0.47 -26.24
C LEU A 66 -11.84 -1.71 -25.78
N GLU A 67 -12.49 -2.61 -25.06
CA GLU A 67 -11.93 -3.89 -24.62
C GLU A 67 -11.60 -4.82 -25.79
N ALA A 68 -12.45 -4.82 -26.82
CA ALA A 68 -12.14 -5.49 -28.07
C ALA A 68 -10.94 -4.83 -28.79
N CYS A 69 -10.93 -3.49 -28.93
CA CYS A 69 -9.84 -2.75 -29.58
C CYS A 69 -8.47 -3.05 -28.96
N ILE A 70 -8.38 -3.02 -27.62
CA ILE A 70 -7.14 -3.25 -26.89
C ILE A 70 -6.73 -4.74 -26.86
N SER A 71 -7.60 -5.63 -27.33
CA SER A 71 -7.30 -7.06 -27.51
C SER A 71 -6.67 -7.38 -28.86
N PHE A 72 -6.79 -6.49 -29.85
CA PHE A 72 -6.09 -6.66 -31.13
C PHE A 72 -4.59 -6.37 -31.01
N PRO A 73 -3.74 -7.04 -31.81
CA PRO A 73 -2.35 -6.65 -31.97
C PRO A 73 -2.29 -5.30 -32.70
N VAL A 74 -2.11 -4.22 -31.95
CA VAL A 74 -2.09 -2.85 -32.49
C VAL A 74 -0.68 -2.51 -33.00
N SER A 75 -0.58 -2.03 -34.25
CA SER A 75 0.67 -1.47 -34.79
C SER A 75 1.10 -0.24 -33.98
N LYS A 76 2.41 -0.02 -33.81
CA LYS A 76 2.96 1.07 -32.97
C LYS A 76 2.37 2.46 -33.27
N GLU A 77 1.97 2.70 -34.52
CA GLU A 77 1.36 3.95 -35.00
C GLU A 77 0.02 4.27 -34.31
N TYR A 78 -0.83 3.26 -34.06
CA TYR A 78 -2.16 3.46 -33.46
C TYR A 78 -2.17 3.35 -31.93
N VAL A 79 -1.09 2.84 -31.32
CA VAL A 79 -1.01 2.66 -29.86
C VAL A 79 -1.19 3.99 -29.14
N SER A 80 -0.56 5.08 -29.63
CA SER A 80 -0.67 6.38 -28.97
C SER A 80 -2.09 6.94 -29.01
N GLU A 81 -2.79 6.80 -30.14
CA GLU A 81 -4.17 7.25 -30.28
C GLU A 81 -5.11 6.44 -29.39
N LEU A 82 -4.95 5.11 -29.38
CA LEU A 82 -5.73 4.22 -28.52
C LEU A 82 -5.53 4.56 -27.04
N LEU A 83 -4.29 4.79 -26.59
CA LEU A 83 -4.00 5.19 -25.21
C LEU A 83 -4.69 6.49 -24.80
N VAL A 84 -4.73 7.49 -25.69
CA VAL A 84 -5.46 8.74 -25.44
C VAL A 84 -6.95 8.48 -25.30
N SER A 85 -7.52 7.62 -26.16
CA SER A 85 -8.94 7.23 -26.08
C SER A 85 -9.26 6.45 -24.81
N VAL A 86 -8.38 5.53 -24.38
CA VAL A 86 -8.55 4.80 -23.11
C VAL A 86 -8.49 5.74 -21.91
N ALA A 87 -7.50 6.64 -21.85
CA ALA A 87 -7.39 7.61 -20.77
C ALA A 87 -8.61 8.55 -20.72
N ARG A 88 -9.09 9.01 -21.88
CA ARG A 88 -10.31 9.83 -21.99
C ARG A 88 -11.53 9.09 -21.45
N PHE A 89 -11.67 7.82 -21.83
CA PHE A 89 -12.75 6.96 -21.35
C PHE A 89 -12.70 6.77 -19.84
N ILE A 90 -11.57 6.34 -19.28
CA ILE A 90 -11.40 6.13 -17.83
C ILE A 90 -11.76 7.40 -17.05
N ASN A 91 -11.33 8.57 -17.53
CA ASN A 91 -11.63 9.84 -16.86
C ASN A 91 -13.12 10.21 -16.92
N SER A 92 -13.81 9.87 -18.00
CA SER A 92 -15.18 10.37 -18.26
C SER A 92 -16.30 9.36 -17.99
N CYS A 93 -16.01 8.06 -17.93
CA CYS A 93 -17.03 7.01 -17.84
C CYS A 93 -17.89 7.06 -16.57
N SER A 94 -19.13 6.60 -16.66
CA SER A 94 -20.03 6.40 -15.52
C SER A 94 -19.61 5.17 -14.69
N ALA A 95 -19.47 5.36 -13.38
CA ALA A 95 -19.14 4.29 -12.43
C ALA A 95 -20.23 3.21 -12.41
N GLU A 96 -21.51 3.61 -12.41
CA GLU A 96 -22.65 2.69 -12.38
C GLU A 96 -22.65 1.74 -13.59
N GLN A 97 -22.34 2.27 -14.78
CA GLN A 97 -22.31 1.46 -16.00
C GLN A 97 -21.12 0.52 -16.05
N ILE A 98 -19.92 0.95 -15.64
CA ILE A 98 -18.74 0.08 -15.65
C ILE A 98 -18.84 -1.03 -14.60
N GLN A 99 -19.57 -0.80 -13.49
CA GLN A 99 -19.83 -1.80 -12.45
C GLN A 99 -20.72 -2.94 -12.94
N LEU A 100 -21.41 -2.80 -14.07
CA LEU A 100 -22.13 -3.91 -14.72
C LEU A 100 -21.17 -4.91 -15.38
N ALA A 101 -19.98 -4.47 -15.80
CA ALA A 101 -18.98 -5.30 -16.46
C ALA A 101 -17.55 -5.03 -15.90
N PRO A 102 -17.32 -5.20 -14.59
CA PRO A 102 -16.10 -4.77 -13.91
C PRO A 102 -14.85 -5.51 -14.44
N ASN A 103 -14.98 -6.79 -14.80
CA ASN A 103 -13.89 -7.58 -15.36
C ASN A 103 -13.37 -7.01 -16.69
N LYS A 104 -14.26 -6.49 -17.55
CA LYS A 104 -13.86 -5.84 -18.80
C LYS A 104 -13.15 -4.51 -18.52
N PHE A 105 -13.64 -3.72 -17.57
CA PHE A 105 -12.99 -2.47 -17.16
C PHE A 105 -11.59 -2.71 -16.59
N ILE A 106 -11.44 -3.73 -15.72
CA ILE A 106 -10.15 -4.16 -15.18
C ILE A 106 -9.21 -4.60 -16.31
N SER A 107 -9.70 -5.39 -17.28
CA SER A 107 -8.93 -5.83 -18.45
C SER A 107 -8.36 -4.64 -19.25
N VAL A 108 -9.21 -3.65 -19.56
CA VAL A 108 -8.81 -2.41 -20.25
C VAL A 108 -7.74 -1.66 -19.45
N CYS A 109 -7.94 -1.47 -18.15
CA CYS A 109 -6.98 -0.75 -17.30
C CYS A 109 -5.62 -1.47 -17.20
N LYS A 110 -5.63 -2.80 -17.09
CA LYS A 110 -4.40 -3.61 -17.04
C LYS A 110 -3.61 -3.54 -18.35
N LYS A 111 -4.29 -3.70 -19.49
CA LYS A 111 -3.66 -3.57 -20.81
C LYS A 111 -3.18 -2.15 -21.11
N PHE A 112 -3.93 -1.14 -20.66
CA PHE A 112 -3.50 0.27 -20.73
C PHE A 112 -2.17 0.48 -20.00
N LYS A 113 -2.04 -0.05 -18.78
CA LYS A 113 -0.78 -0.03 -18.02
C LYS A 113 0.33 -0.80 -18.76
N ASP A 114 0.06 -1.98 -19.29
CA ASP A 114 1.06 -2.78 -20.01
C ASP A 114 1.60 -2.05 -21.25
N HIS A 115 0.73 -1.38 -22.01
CA HIS A 115 1.14 -0.54 -23.14
C HIS A 115 1.97 0.67 -22.70
N ILE A 116 1.60 1.33 -21.59
CA ILE A 116 2.39 2.43 -21.02
C ILE A 116 3.79 1.98 -20.61
N PHE A 117 3.92 0.78 -20.03
CA PHE A 117 5.21 0.19 -19.70
C PHE A 117 6.05 -0.08 -20.95
N GLY A 118 5.43 -0.61 -22.01
CA GLY A 118 6.11 -0.82 -23.29
C GLY A 118 6.58 0.48 -23.97
N LEU A 119 5.96 1.61 -23.65
CA LEU A 119 6.37 2.95 -24.12
C LEU A 119 7.29 3.69 -23.15
N GLU A 120 7.67 3.09 -22.02
CA GLU A 120 8.54 3.69 -21.00
C GLU A 120 8.03 5.05 -20.47
N THR A 121 6.71 5.28 -20.45
CA THR A 121 6.11 6.56 -20.02
C THR A 121 5.11 6.41 -18.85
N PRO A 122 5.52 5.82 -17.71
CA PRO A 122 4.64 5.45 -16.59
C PRO A 122 3.81 6.62 -16.04
N ILE A 123 4.30 7.85 -16.15
CA ILE A 123 3.61 9.06 -15.71
C ILE A 123 2.22 9.24 -16.35
N ARG A 124 2.06 8.81 -17.62
CA ARG A 124 0.79 8.92 -18.36
C ARG A 124 -0.32 8.06 -17.75
N GLY A 125 0.04 7.00 -17.01
CA GLY A 125 -0.91 6.09 -16.38
C GLY A 125 -1.38 6.54 -14.99
N VAL A 126 -0.64 7.42 -14.31
CA VAL A 126 -0.88 7.74 -12.90
C VAL A 126 -2.28 8.31 -12.66
N ALA A 127 -2.65 9.40 -13.34
CA ALA A 127 -3.94 10.06 -13.13
C ALA A 127 -5.15 9.21 -13.61
N PRO A 128 -5.10 8.57 -14.80
CA PRO A 128 -6.19 7.68 -15.23
C PRO A 128 -6.37 6.49 -14.27
N MET A 129 -5.29 5.82 -13.86
CA MET A 129 -5.40 4.64 -12.98
C MET A 129 -5.93 4.98 -11.58
N LEU A 130 -5.58 6.15 -11.03
CA LEU A 130 -6.19 6.64 -9.79
C LEU A 130 -7.70 6.83 -9.95
N THR A 131 -8.13 7.40 -11.09
CA THR A 131 -9.55 7.58 -11.40
C THR A 131 -10.26 6.24 -11.57
N ALA A 132 -9.61 5.26 -12.22
CA ALA A 132 -10.14 3.92 -12.40
C ALA A 132 -10.39 3.20 -11.07
N ILE A 133 -9.45 3.31 -10.11
CA ILE A 133 -9.61 2.74 -8.76
C ILE A 133 -10.87 3.30 -8.10
N ARG A 134 -11.01 4.63 -8.07
CA ARG A 134 -12.13 5.31 -7.41
C ARG A 134 -13.48 4.97 -8.02
N LYS A 135 -13.54 4.75 -9.34
CA LYS A 135 -14.79 4.36 -10.03
C LYS A 135 -15.13 2.87 -9.86
N LEU A 136 -14.11 2.03 -9.65
CA LEU A 136 -14.29 0.59 -9.47
C LEU A 136 -14.65 0.22 -8.04
N GLN A 137 -14.16 0.97 -7.05
CA GLN A 137 -14.47 0.76 -5.64
C GLN A 137 -15.95 0.99 -5.34
N SER A 138 -16.56 0.04 -4.61
CA SER A 138 -17.87 0.25 -3.99
C SER A 138 -17.75 1.03 -2.68
N SER A 139 -16.60 0.92 -2.01
CA SER A 139 -16.24 1.64 -0.78
C SER A 139 -14.74 1.94 -0.78
N SER A 140 -14.31 2.96 -0.04
CA SER A 140 -12.88 3.27 0.15
C SER A 140 -12.13 2.17 0.92
N GLU A 141 -12.86 1.28 1.60
CA GLU A 141 -12.31 0.18 2.38
C GLU A 141 -11.99 -1.07 1.54
N GLN A 142 -12.35 -1.07 0.24
CA GLN A 142 -12.17 -2.21 -0.66
C GLN A 142 -10.85 -2.15 -1.41
N LEU A 143 -10.07 -3.23 -1.33
CA LEU A 143 -8.90 -3.43 -2.17
C LEU A 143 -9.29 -3.93 -3.56
N THR A 144 -9.32 -3.03 -4.53
CA THR A 144 -9.45 -3.42 -5.93
C THR A 144 -8.15 -3.98 -6.50
N THR A 145 -8.28 -4.81 -7.54
CA THR A 145 -7.15 -5.39 -8.28
C THR A 145 -6.24 -4.35 -8.98
N LEU A 146 -6.68 -3.09 -9.09
CA LEU A 146 -5.95 -2.01 -9.77
C LEU A 146 -5.00 -1.23 -8.84
N HIS A 147 -5.14 -1.34 -7.51
CA HIS A 147 -4.31 -0.60 -6.56
C HIS A 147 -2.82 -0.91 -6.70
N ALA A 148 -2.48 -2.20 -6.80
CA ALA A 148 -1.09 -2.62 -6.96
C ALA A 148 -0.46 -2.08 -8.25
N ASP A 149 -1.21 -2.12 -9.36
CA ASP A 149 -0.77 -1.60 -10.66
C ASP A 149 -0.58 -0.07 -10.64
N PHE A 150 -1.48 0.66 -9.98
CA PHE A 150 -1.35 2.10 -9.77
C PHE A 150 -0.14 2.48 -8.90
N LEU A 151 0.09 1.77 -7.79
CA LEU A 151 1.25 2.00 -6.93
C LEU A 151 2.56 1.73 -7.67
N LEU A 152 2.60 0.66 -8.49
CA LEU A 152 3.75 0.37 -9.34
C LEU A 152 4.02 1.51 -10.35
N LEU A 153 2.97 2.03 -11.02
CA LEU A 153 3.09 3.21 -11.89
C LEU A 153 3.66 4.41 -11.14
N CYS A 154 3.17 4.68 -9.92
CA CYS A 154 3.68 5.78 -9.09
C CYS A 154 5.15 5.60 -8.71
N ILE A 155 5.59 4.38 -8.40
CA ILE A 155 7.00 4.10 -8.11
C ILE A 155 7.88 4.37 -9.34
N LEU A 156 7.49 3.85 -10.50
CA LEU A 156 8.25 4.00 -11.74
C LEU A 156 8.28 5.46 -12.24
N ALA A 157 7.17 6.18 -12.08
CA ALA A 157 7.08 7.61 -12.40
C ALA A 157 7.68 8.53 -11.32
N LYS A 158 8.11 7.97 -10.17
CA LYS A 158 8.56 8.71 -8.98
C LYS A 158 7.50 9.67 -8.41
N CYS A 159 6.22 9.38 -8.61
CA CYS A 159 5.07 10.14 -8.12
C CYS A 159 4.60 9.64 -6.74
N TYR A 160 5.50 9.62 -5.77
CA TYR A 160 5.21 9.04 -4.45
C TYR A 160 4.08 9.75 -3.70
N LYS A 161 3.96 11.08 -3.84
CA LYS A 161 2.88 11.87 -3.22
C LYS A 161 1.50 11.39 -3.66
N THR A 162 1.32 11.21 -4.96
CA THR A 162 0.06 10.70 -5.53
C THR A 162 -0.17 9.25 -5.12
N GLY A 163 0.87 8.42 -5.13
CA GLY A 163 0.79 7.02 -4.68
C GLY A 163 0.38 6.89 -3.21
N PHE A 164 0.78 7.81 -2.35
CA PHE A 164 0.43 7.77 -0.92
C PHE A 164 -1.03 8.10 -0.64
N SER A 165 -1.70 8.87 -1.51
CA SER A 165 -3.10 9.24 -1.30
C SER A 165 -4.07 8.06 -1.22
N VAL A 166 -3.73 6.91 -1.82
CA VAL A 166 -4.54 5.67 -1.70
C VAL A 166 -4.15 4.80 -0.51
N LEU A 167 -3.06 5.16 0.19
CA LEU A 167 -2.58 4.46 1.39
C LEU A 167 -3.09 5.12 2.68
N GLU A 168 -3.72 6.29 2.56
CA GLU A 168 -4.39 7.02 3.63
C GLU A 168 -5.71 6.35 4.03
N ASP A 169 -6.35 5.64 3.11
CA ASP A 169 -7.55 4.85 3.36
C ASP A 169 -7.21 3.53 4.09
N ASP A 170 -8.05 3.16 5.05
CA ASP A 170 -7.95 1.87 5.73
C ASP A 170 -8.75 0.81 4.98
N ILE A 171 -8.02 -0.20 4.47
CA ILE A 171 -8.57 -1.29 3.67
C ILE A 171 -8.90 -2.48 4.56
N TYR A 172 -10.13 -2.98 4.46
CA TYR A 172 -10.63 -4.14 5.20
C TYR A 172 -11.14 -5.26 4.30
N GLU A 173 -11.61 -4.95 3.08
CA GLU A 173 -12.18 -5.92 2.16
C GLU A 173 -11.15 -6.31 1.09
N ILE A 174 -10.77 -7.59 1.08
CA ILE A 174 -9.70 -8.13 0.22
C ILE A 174 -10.21 -9.39 -0.47
N ASP A 175 -10.25 -9.37 -1.80
CA ASP A 175 -10.72 -10.51 -2.59
C ASP A 175 -9.57 -11.47 -2.96
N GLN A 176 -8.43 -10.92 -3.38
CA GLN A 176 -7.33 -11.69 -3.98
C GLN A 176 -6.05 -11.57 -3.15
N PRO A 177 -5.50 -12.68 -2.62
CA PRO A 177 -4.28 -12.63 -1.80
C PRO A 177 -3.10 -11.96 -2.52
N ARG A 178 -2.90 -12.26 -3.81
CA ARG A 178 -1.79 -11.70 -4.59
C ARG A 178 -1.85 -10.17 -4.66
N ASP A 179 -3.05 -9.62 -4.81
CA ASP A 179 -3.23 -8.17 -4.92
C ASP A 179 -2.94 -7.48 -3.58
N PHE A 180 -3.28 -8.12 -2.46
CA PHE A 180 -2.87 -7.67 -1.12
C PHE A 180 -1.35 -7.67 -0.94
N PHE A 181 -0.67 -8.75 -1.32
CA PHE A 181 0.80 -8.83 -1.24
C PHE A 181 1.46 -7.69 -2.01
N LEU A 182 1.02 -7.43 -3.25
CA LEU A 182 1.58 -6.38 -4.09
C LEU A 182 1.21 -4.98 -3.61
N TYR A 183 -0.04 -4.76 -3.19
CA TYR A 183 -0.49 -3.51 -2.62
C TYR A 183 0.36 -3.10 -1.42
N CYS A 184 0.50 -4.00 -0.45
CA CYS A 184 1.28 -3.73 0.75
C CYS A 184 2.78 -3.56 0.44
N TYR A 185 3.34 -4.36 -0.47
CA TYR A 185 4.76 -4.22 -0.85
C TYR A 185 5.05 -2.90 -1.57
N TYR A 186 4.29 -2.57 -2.62
CA TYR A 186 4.47 -1.32 -3.37
C TYR A 186 4.08 -0.10 -2.53
N GLY A 187 3.03 -0.20 -1.71
CA GLY A 187 2.65 0.83 -0.76
C GLY A 187 3.77 1.09 0.25
N GLY A 188 4.39 0.02 0.77
CA GLY A 188 5.57 0.11 1.61
C GLY A 188 6.73 0.84 0.92
N MET A 189 7.00 0.55 -0.35
CA MET A 189 8.01 1.26 -1.14
C MET A 189 7.68 2.74 -1.37
N VAL A 190 6.42 3.09 -1.62
CA VAL A 190 5.96 4.48 -1.74
C VAL A 190 6.17 5.23 -0.41
N CYS A 191 5.79 4.62 0.70
CA CYS A 191 6.00 5.18 2.04
C CYS A 191 7.49 5.36 2.37
N ILE A 192 8.34 4.38 2.02
CA ILE A 192 9.80 4.50 2.13
C ILE A 192 10.31 5.69 1.30
N GLY A 193 9.85 5.85 0.06
CA GLY A 193 10.25 6.95 -0.81
C GLY A 193 9.87 8.34 -0.23
N GLN A 194 8.79 8.41 0.54
CA GLN A 194 8.38 9.61 1.28
C GLN A 194 8.94 9.72 2.69
N LYS A 195 9.80 8.78 3.12
CA LYS A 195 10.29 8.66 4.50
C LYS A 195 9.19 8.51 5.56
N GLN A 196 8.00 8.06 5.16
CA GLN A 196 6.89 7.70 6.05
C GLN A 196 7.12 6.29 6.62
N PHE A 197 8.20 6.13 7.40
CA PHE A 197 8.70 4.81 7.81
C PHE A 197 7.73 4.03 8.68
N ARG A 198 6.96 4.72 9.54
CA ARG A 198 5.93 4.08 10.37
C ARG A 198 4.90 3.32 9.52
N ARG A 199 4.29 3.99 8.54
CA ARG A 199 3.33 3.37 7.62
C ARG A 199 3.99 2.32 6.73
N ALA A 200 5.24 2.53 6.32
CA ALA A 200 5.99 1.51 5.58
C ALA A 200 6.16 0.23 6.38
N LEU A 201 6.48 0.31 7.68
CA LEU A 201 6.60 -0.86 8.55
C LEU A 201 5.27 -1.61 8.68
N GLU A 202 4.16 -0.90 8.86
CA GLU A 202 2.82 -1.52 8.91
C GLU A 202 2.54 -2.33 7.65
N LEU A 203 2.74 -1.73 6.47
CA LEU A 203 2.49 -2.40 5.18
C LEU A 203 3.44 -3.58 4.93
N LEU A 204 4.73 -3.43 5.22
CA LEU A 204 5.70 -4.51 5.06
C LEU A 204 5.46 -5.65 6.06
N HIS A 205 5.07 -5.33 7.30
CA HIS A 205 4.66 -6.31 8.31
C HIS A 205 3.43 -7.10 7.86
N ASN A 206 2.45 -6.43 7.25
CA ASN A 206 1.28 -7.07 6.68
C ASN A 206 1.66 -8.09 5.60
N VAL A 207 2.64 -7.78 4.73
CA VAL A 207 3.16 -8.76 3.75
C VAL A 207 3.81 -9.96 4.44
N VAL A 208 4.66 -9.70 5.42
CA VAL A 208 5.45 -10.72 6.12
C VAL A 208 4.57 -11.68 6.93
N THR A 209 3.47 -11.18 7.49
CA THR A 209 2.57 -11.95 8.35
C THR A 209 1.33 -12.51 7.64
N ALA A 210 1.08 -12.10 6.40
CA ALA A 210 0.01 -12.62 5.57
C ALA A 210 0.06 -14.16 5.49
N PRO A 211 -1.10 -14.85 5.60
CA PRO A 211 -1.16 -16.29 5.40
C PRO A 211 -0.59 -16.70 4.03
N MET A 212 0.32 -17.67 4.04
CA MET A 212 0.89 -18.24 2.82
C MET A 212 1.18 -19.72 2.98
N SER A 213 0.82 -20.51 1.97
CA SER A 213 1.12 -21.93 1.86
C SER A 213 2.45 -22.19 1.17
N THR A 214 2.86 -21.29 0.28
CA THR A 214 4.14 -21.31 -0.43
C THR A 214 4.84 -19.97 -0.28
N LEU A 215 6.17 -20.00 -0.24
CA LEU A 215 6.95 -18.78 -0.19
C LEU A 215 6.84 -18.05 -1.54
N ASN A 216 6.59 -16.74 -1.49
CA ASN A 216 6.58 -15.89 -2.67
C ASN A 216 7.73 -14.88 -2.63
N ALA A 217 8.22 -14.46 -3.80
CA ALA A 217 9.34 -13.52 -3.91
C ALA A 217 9.00 -12.14 -3.33
N ILE A 218 7.72 -11.74 -3.37
CA ILE A 218 7.24 -10.46 -2.83
C ILE A 218 7.52 -10.40 -1.33
N ALA A 219 7.22 -11.46 -0.58
CA ALA A 219 7.42 -11.53 0.85
C ALA A 219 8.90 -11.56 1.23
N VAL A 220 9.75 -12.21 0.44
CA VAL A 220 11.21 -12.18 0.63
C VAL A 220 11.73 -10.76 0.50
N GLU A 221 11.38 -10.05 -0.57
CA GLU A 221 11.81 -8.67 -0.78
C GLU A 221 11.21 -7.69 0.24
N ALA A 222 9.97 -7.92 0.66
CA ALA A 222 9.33 -7.15 1.72
C ALA A 222 10.05 -7.35 3.07
N TYR A 223 10.43 -8.59 3.41
CA TYR A 223 11.11 -8.87 4.68
C TYR A 223 12.50 -8.22 4.75
N LYS A 224 13.27 -8.25 3.65
CA LYS A 224 14.55 -7.52 3.55
C LYS A 224 14.35 -6.03 3.84
N LYS A 225 13.38 -5.38 3.19
CA LYS A 225 13.05 -3.97 3.42
C LYS A 225 12.50 -3.71 4.81
N TYR A 226 11.72 -4.64 5.37
CA TYR A 226 11.18 -4.54 6.72
C TYR A 226 12.30 -4.49 7.76
N ILE A 227 13.33 -5.32 7.62
CA ILE A 227 14.54 -5.27 8.47
C ILE A 227 15.20 -3.89 8.36
N LEU A 228 15.49 -3.42 7.14
CA LEU A 228 16.18 -2.14 6.93
C LEU A 228 15.40 -0.96 7.51
N VAL A 229 14.09 -0.89 7.23
CA VAL A 229 13.24 0.20 7.74
C VAL A 229 13.11 0.13 9.26
N SER A 230 13.09 -1.08 9.86
CA SER A 230 13.07 -1.24 11.31
C SER A 230 14.34 -0.67 11.95
N LEU A 231 15.50 -0.93 11.35
CA LEU A 231 16.76 -0.36 11.82
C LEU A 231 16.78 1.16 11.69
N ILE A 232 16.28 1.71 10.58
CA ILE A 232 16.24 3.17 10.36
C ILE A 232 15.30 3.87 11.35
N HIS A 233 14.08 3.34 11.53
CA HIS A 233 13.04 4.03 12.29
C HIS A 233 13.02 3.67 13.78
N LEU A 234 13.20 2.39 14.11
CA LEU A 234 13.12 1.90 15.49
C LEU A 234 14.51 1.76 16.14
N GLY A 235 15.59 1.81 15.35
CA GLY A 235 16.96 1.61 15.84
C GLY A 235 17.25 0.18 16.29
N GLN A 236 16.38 -0.78 15.96
CA GLN A 236 16.50 -2.20 16.29
C GLN A 236 15.58 -3.05 15.42
N PHE A 237 15.84 -4.35 15.38
CA PHE A 237 14.99 -5.31 14.70
C PHE A 237 14.85 -6.59 15.54
N SER A 238 13.61 -7.10 15.66
CA SER A 238 13.35 -8.38 16.29
C SER A 238 13.23 -9.48 15.24
N THR A 239 13.97 -10.57 15.42
CA THR A 239 13.86 -11.75 14.55
C THR A 239 12.69 -12.66 14.93
N SER A 240 11.93 -12.32 15.98
CA SER A 240 10.73 -13.05 16.38
C SER A 240 9.53 -12.64 15.53
N PHE A 241 8.78 -13.63 15.05
CA PHE A 241 7.54 -13.41 14.34
C PHE A 241 6.35 -13.48 15.31
N PRO A 242 5.25 -12.74 15.05
CA PRO A 242 3.99 -12.98 15.74
C PRO A 242 3.54 -14.44 15.60
N LYS A 243 2.88 -14.98 16.63
CA LYS A 243 2.46 -16.39 16.69
C LYS A 243 1.57 -16.82 15.51
N TYR A 244 0.81 -15.89 14.94
CA TYR A 244 -0.09 -16.14 13.80
C TYR A 244 0.62 -16.16 12.44
N THR A 245 1.92 -15.84 12.39
CA THR A 245 2.70 -15.86 11.14
C THR A 245 2.85 -17.30 10.64
N SER A 246 2.68 -17.53 9.34
CA SER A 246 2.75 -18.88 8.77
C SER A 246 4.11 -19.56 9.02
N SER A 247 4.11 -20.87 9.25
CA SER A 247 5.34 -21.66 9.45
C SER A 247 6.28 -21.57 8.24
N VAL A 248 5.73 -21.46 7.04
CA VAL A 248 6.45 -21.26 5.79
C VAL A 248 7.21 -19.94 5.80
N ALA A 249 6.56 -18.84 6.21
CA ALA A 249 7.22 -17.55 6.33
C ALA A 249 8.33 -17.59 7.40
N GLN A 250 8.01 -18.10 8.60
CA GLN A 250 8.95 -18.16 9.72
C GLN A 250 10.24 -18.93 9.38
N ARG A 251 10.11 -20.07 8.69
CA ARG A 251 11.25 -20.92 8.31
C ARG A 251 12.06 -20.31 7.17
N ASN A 252 11.40 -19.85 6.12
CA ASN A 252 12.10 -19.57 4.87
C ASN A 252 12.54 -18.10 4.73
N LEU A 253 11.79 -17.12 5.26
CA LEU A 253 12.16 -15.70 5.11
C LEU A 253 13.53 -15.38 5.71
N LYS A 254 13.86 -16.02 6.85
CA LYS A 254 15.19 -15.91 7.47
C LYS A 254 16.29 -16.44 6.56
N ASN A 255 16.08 -17.61 5.94
CA ASN A 255 17.06 -18.24 5.06
C ASN A 255 17.41 -17.38 3.85
N PHE A 256 16.42 -16.72 3.23
CA PHE A 256 16.64 -15.87 2.06
C PHE A 256 17.13 -14.45 2.39
N SER A 257 17.27 -14.11 3.67
CA SER A 257 17.59 -12.75 4.12
C SER A 257 18.78 -12.69 5.09
N GLN A 258 19.63 -13.72 5.10
CA GLN A 258 20.75 -13.83 6.04
C GLN A 258 21.68 -12.60 6.05
N PRO A 259 22.12 -12.03 4.90
CA PRO A 259 22.94 -10.82 4.92
C PRO A 259 22.29 -9.61 5.59
N TYR A 260 20.95 -9.53 5.59
CA TYR A 260 20.19 -8.46 6.24
C TYR A 260 20.03 -8.72 7.75
N LEU A 261 19.92 -9.98 8.17
CA LEU A 261 19.91 -10.36 9.59
C LEU A 261 21.30 -10.14 10.21
N GLU A 262 22.37 -10.49 9.50
CA GLU A 262 23.75 -10.21 9.91
C GLU A 262 24.01 -8.70 9.99
N LEU A 263 23.50 -7.92 9.02
CA LEU A 263 23.54 -6.46 9.09
C LEU A 263 22.86 -5.94 10.36
N SER A 264 21.68 -6.47 10.71
CA SER A 264 20.97 -6.12 11.94
C SER A 264 21.77 -6.46 13.20
N ASN A 265 22.44 -7.62 13.22
CA ASN A 265 23.30 -8.00 14.35
C ASN A 265 24.51 -7.07 14.47
N CYS A 266 25.16 -6.75 13.35
CA CYS A 266 26.27 -5.80 13.30
C CYS A 266 25.83 -4.41 13.77
N TYR A 267 24.66 -3.94 13.32
CA TYR A 267 24.04 -2.70 13.78
C TYR A 267 23.84 -2.69 15.31
N GLY A 268 23.38 -3.80 15.89
CA GLY A 268 23.18 -3.92 17.34
C GLY A 268 24.45 -3.69 18.19
N THR A 269 25.65 -3.86 17.62
CA THR A 269 26.92 -3.60 18.33
C THR A 269 27.19 -2.11 18.57
N GLY A 270 26.58 -1.22 17.76
CA GLY A 270 26.82 0.23 17.80
C GLY A 270 28.15 0.69 17.19
N ARG A 271 28.98 -0.21 16.65
CA ARG A 271 30.29 0.10 16.07
C ARG A 271 30.16 0.45 14.58
N ILE A 272 30.31 1.73 14.26
CA ILE A 272 30.10 2.26 12.90
C ILE A 272 31.11 1.69 11.91
N SER A 273 32.39 1.65 12.27
CA SER A 273 33.45 1.11 11.40
C SER A 273 33.21 -0.35 10.96
N GLU A 274 32.68 -1.17 11.87
CA GLU A 274 32.33 -2.56 11.57
C GLU A 274 31.13 -2.64 10.65
N LEU A 275 30.12 -1.80 10.89
CA LEU A 275 28.94 -1.70 10.04
C LEU A 275 29.30 -1.26 8.61
N GLU A 276 30.14 -0.23 8.47
CA GLU A 276 30.63 0.24 7.17
C GLU A 276 31.43 -0.85 6.44
N THR A 277 32.31 -1.56 7.16
CA THR A 277 33.08 -2.68 6.59
C THR A 277 32.17 -3.81 6.14
N PHE A 278 31.16 -4.16 6.93
CA PHE A 278 30.18 -5.19 6.59
C PHE A 278 29.38 -4.82 5.33
N VAL A 279 28.92 -3.57 5.24
CA VAL A 279 28.20 -3.05 4.07
C VAL A 279 29.07 -3.06 2.83
N GLN A 280 30.34 -2.66 2.95
CA GLN A 280 31.28 -2.66 1.84
C GLN A 280 31.59 -4.07 1.35
N THR A 281 31.70 -5.04 2.26
CA THR A 281 31.94 -6.45 1.94
C THR A 281 30.75 -7.09 1.22
N ASN A 282 29.53 -6.73 1.62
CA ASN A 282 28.28 -7.28 1.07
C ASN A 282 27.63 -6.38 0.00
N LYS A 283 28.36 -5.38 -0.51
CA LYS A 283 27.81 -4.33 -1.38
C LYS A 283 27.10 -4.88 -2.62
N GLU A 284 27.73 -5.83 -3.32
CA GLU A 284 27.18 -6.46 -4.52
C GLU A 284 25.83 -7.15 -4.24
N LYS A 285 25.66 -7.74 -3.05
CA LYS A 285 24.41 -8.38 -2.65
C LYS A 285 23.29 -7.35 -2.45
N PHE A 286 23.60 -6.21 -1.83
CA PHE A 286 22.63 -5.14 -1.64
C PHE A 286 22.29 -4.39 -2.92
N GLU A 287 23.24 -4.27 -3.85
CA GLU A 287 23.02 -3.70 -5.18
C GLU A 287 22.15 -4.61 -6.04
N SER A 288 22.44 -5.92 -6.09
CA SER A 288 21.62 -6.88 -6.83
C SER A 288 20.18 -6.96 -6.34
N ASP A 289 19.96 -6.80 -5.03
CA ASP A 289 18.63 -6.71 -4.42
C ASP A 289 17.99 -5.30 -4.54
N ASN A 290 18.65 -4.33 -5.17
CA ASN A 290 18.21 -2.93 -5.32
C ASN A 290 17.90 -2.21 -3.98
N ASN A 291 18.61 -2.58 -2.91
CA ASN A 291 18.39 -2.04 -1.56
C ASN A 291 19.56 -1.21 -1.02
N LEU A 292 20.65 -1.04 -1.79
CA LEU A 292 21.86 -0.34 -1.33
C LEU A 292 21.57 1.05 -0.74
N GLY A 293 20.69 1.84 -1.36
CA GLY A 293 20.33 3.16 -0.85
C GLY A 293 19.71 3.13 0.55
N LEU A 294 18.89 2.12 0.85
CA LEU A 294 18.32 1.93 2.20
C LEU A 294 19.37 1.43 3.18
N VAL A 295 20.28 0.57 2.76
CA VAL A 295 21.41 0.12 3.60
C VAL A 295 22.30 1.30 3.99
N MET A 296 22.55 2.24 3.07
CA MET A 296 23.30 3.47 3.39
C MET A 296 22.55 4.37 4.37
N GLN A 297 21.21 4.38 4.32
CA GLN A 297 20.40 5.06 5.34
C GLN A 297 20.47 4.35 6.70
N VAL A 298 20.55 3.01 6.73
CA VAL A 298 20.82 2.26 7.97
C VAL A 298 22.15 2.71 8.58
N VAL A 299 23.24 2.77 7.80
CA VAL A 299 24.53 3.27 8.30
C VAL A 299 24.39 4.70 8.84
N SER A 300 23.72 5.58 8.09
CA SER A 300 23.52 6.98 8.51
C SER A 300 22.69 7.10 9.80
N SER A 301 21.71 6.22 10.00
CA SER A 301 20.88 6.19 11.21
C SER A 301 21.66 5.80 12.47
N MET A 302 22.78 5.08 12.32
CA MET A 302 23.63 4.66 13.45
C MET A 302 24.16 5.86 14.23
N TYR A 303 24.55 6.93 13.54
CA TYR A 303 25.05 8.14 14.19
C TYR A 303 23.97 8.77 15.08
N LYS A 304 22.75 8.93 14.54
CA LYS A 304 21.59 9.43 15.28
C LYS A 304 21.29 8.53 16.48
N ARG A 305 21.30 7.21 16.28
CA ARG A 305 21.07 6.22 17.35
C ARG A 305 22.11 6.29 18.47
N ASN A 306 23.38 6.41 18.12
CA ASN A 306 24.45 6.51 19.11
C ASN A 306 24.34 7.83 19.91
N ILE A 307 23.99 8.94 19.27
CA ILE A 307 23.71 10.21 19.98
C ILE A 307 22.50 10.07 20.92
N GLN A 308 21.40 9.44 20.47
CA GLN A 308 20.25 9.15 21.34
C GLN A 308 20.62 8.31 22.56
N ARG A 309 21.57 7.38 22.46
CA ARG A 309 22.03 6.60 23.62
C ARG A 309 22.77 7.47 24.64
N LEU A 310 23.46 8.52 24.20
CA LEU A 310 24.15 9.44 25.11
C LEU A 310 23.17 10.23 25.99
N THR A 311 21.96 10.49 25.52
CA THR A 311 20.93 11.19 26.31
C THR A 311 20.46 10.37 27.52
N GLN A 312 20.69 9.05 27.52
CA GLN A 312 20.32 8.15 28.61
C GLN A 312 21.36 8.13 29.73
N THR A 313 22.62 8.49 29.44
CA THR A 313 23.75 8.40 30.39
C THR A 313 24.30 9.76 30.79
N TYR A 314 24.12 10.78 29.96
CA TYR A 314 24.68 12.11 30.16
C TYR A 314 23.60 13.17 30.24
N LEU A 315 23.75 14.11 31.17
CA LEU A 315 22.95 15.34 31.21
C LEU A 315 23.59 16.44 30.35
N THR A 316 24.92 16.58 30.43
CA THR A 316 25.69 17.55 29.64
C THR A 316 26.95 16.86 29.12
N LEU A 317 27.28 17.06 27.85
CA LEU A 317 28.43 16.43 27.20
C LEU A 317 29.05 17.40 26.18
N SER A 318 30.38 17.38 26.04
CA SER A 318 31.05 18.25 25.07
C SER A 318 30.83 17.77 23.63
N LEU A 319 30.81 18.70 22.67
CA LEU A 319 30.73 18.36 21.24
C LEU A 319 31.92 17.50 20.77
N GLN A 320 33.08 17.66 21.40
CA GLN A 320 34.25 16.85 21.12
C GLN A 320 34.07 15.41 21.61
N ASP A 321 33.52 15.21 22.81
CA ASP A 321 33.27 13.88 23.36
C ASP A 321 32.16 13.15 22.58
N ILE A 322 31.13 13.87 22.16
CA ILE A 322 30.11 13.34 21.24
C ILE A 322 30.79 12.89 19.94
N ALA A 323 31.64 13.73 19.34
CA ALA A 323 32.34 13.37 18.11
C ALA A 323 33.22 12.13 18.28
N ASN A 324 33.97 12.03 19.38
CA ASN A 324 34.84 10.90 19.66
C ASN A 324 34.04 9.60 19.89
N THR A 325 32.97 9.67 20.68
CA THR A 325 32.14 8.51 21.05
C THR A 325 31.36 7.98 19.85
N VAL A 326 30.90 8.87 18.98
CA VAL A 326 30.07 8.55 17.81
C VAL A 326 30.93 8.44 16.52
N GLN A 327 32.26 8.48 16.66
CA GLN A 327 33.23 8.33 15.56
C GLN A 327 33.03 9.34 14.41
N LEU A 328 32.68 10.59 14.74
CA LEU A 328 32.57 11.71 13.80
C LEU A 328 33.93 12.40 13.64
N ARG A 329 34.11 13.13 12.53
CA ARG A 329 35.39 13.79 12.19
C ARG A 329 35.77 14.93 13.13
N GLY A 330 34.81 15.46 13.89
CA GLY A 330 35.06 16.55 14.85
C GLY A 330 33.81 17.22 15.39
N PRO A 331 33.97 18.23 16.25
CA PRO A 331 32.89 18.84 17.02
C PRO A 331 31.87 19.57 16.14
N LYS A 332 32.30 20.16 15.02
CA LYS A 332 31.39 20.80 14.04
C LYS A 332 30.41 19.82 13.41
N GLN A 333 30.87 18.60 13.12
CA GLN A 333 30.01 17.57 12.55
C GLN A 333 29.03 17.04 13.60
N ALA A 334 29.50 16.86 14.84
CA ALA A 334 28.63 16.52 15.96
C ALA A 334 27.55 17.59 16.20
N GLU A 335 27.92 18.87 16.15
CA GLU A 335 26.98 20.00 16.29
C GLU A 335 25.91 19.95 15.21
N MET A 336 26.30 19.74 13.95
CA MET A 336 25.35 19.61 12.83
C MET A 336 24.37 18.44 13.01
N HIS A 337 24.85 17.27 13.45
CA HIS A 337 23.98 16.13 13.72
C HIS A 337 23.02 16.42 14.88
N VAL A 338 23.52 16.96 15.99
CA VAL A 338 22.69 17.31 17.15
C VAL A 338 21.63 18.35 16.76
N LEU A 339 22.00 19.36 15.98
CA LEU A 339 21.06 20.38 15.50
C LEU A 339 19.94 19.77 14.64
N GLN A 340 20.29 18.91 13.68
CA GLN A 340 19.31 18.20 12.84
C GLN A 340 18.38 17.34 13.69
N MET A 341 18.92 16.62 14.68
CA MET A 341 18.10 15.78 15.56
C MET A 341 17.16 16.59 16.46
N ILE A 342 17.55 17.81 16.85
CA ILE A 342 16.66 18.74 17.58
C ILE A 342 15.54 19.23 16.65
N GLU A 343 15.88 19.63 15.42
CA GLU A 343 14.91 20.11 14.42
C GLU A 343 13.90 19.02 14.01
N ASP A 344 14.38 17.79 13.84
CA ASP A 344 13.55 16.60 13.53
C ASP A 344 12.72 16.12 14.73
N GLY A 345 12.92 16.67 15.94
CA GLY A 345 12.23 16.25 17.16
C GLY A 345 12.68 14.88 17.70
N GLU A 346 13.87 14.41 17.31
CA GLU A 346 14.41 13.10 17.70
C GLU A 346 15.11 13.11 19.06
N ILE A 347 15.59 14.27 19.51
CA ILE A 347 16.14 14.52 20.86
C ILE A 347 15.74 15.91 21.34
N TYR A 348 15.66 16.06 22.66
CA TYR A 348 15.52 17.37 23.30
C TYR A 348 16.88 17.79 23.86
N ALA A 349 17.48 18.82 23.30
CA ALA A 349 18.80 19.29 23.70
C ALA A 349 18.99 20.78 23.42
N THR A 350 19.95 21.40 24.12
CA THR A 350 20.39 22.78 23.88
C THR A 350 21.89 22.82 23.65
N ILE A 351 22.33 23.57 22.64
CA ILE A 351 23.74 23.70 22.25
C ILE A 351 24.28 25.03 22.77
N ASN A 352 25.34 24.99 23.57
CA ASN A 352 26.09 26.16 23.98
C ASN A 352 27.39 26.22 23.17
N GLN A 353 27.41 27.09 22.15
CA GLN A 353 28.56 27.27 21.27
C GLN A 353 29.76 27.93 21.95
N LYS A 354 29.57 28.73 23.01
CA LYS A 354 30.67 29.38 23.72
C LYS A 354 31.54 28.35 24.45
N ASP A 355 30.87 27.41 25.10
CA ASP A 355 31.53 26.38 25.92
C ASP A 355 31.75 25.07 25.14
N GLY A 356 31.18 24.95 23.95
CA GLY A 356 31.26 23.73 23.13
C GLY A 356 30.50 22.54 23.75
N MET A 357 29.44 22.81 24.52
CA MET A 357 28.70 21.81 25.30
C MET A 357 27.28 21.63 24.78
N VAL A 358 26.79 20.40 24.85
CA VAL A 358 25.38 20.04 24.61
C VAL A 358 24.76 19.62 25.93
N ARG A 359 23.65 20.26 26.29
CA ARG A 359 22.84 19.89 27.46
C ARG A 359 21.59 19.16 26.98
N PHE A 360 21.49 17.88 27.31
CA PHE A 360 20.32 17.05 27.03
C PHE A 360 19.19 17.39 28.00
N LEU A 361 17.96 17.36 27.49
CA LEU A 361 16.73 17.72 28.20
C LEU A 361 15.76 16.56 28.17
N GLU A 362 14.78 16.61 29.06
CA GLU A 362 13.60 15.76 29.00
C GLU A 362 12.58 16.33 28.00
N ASP A 363 11.58 15.53 27.67
CA ASP A 363 10.46 15.95 26.83
C ASP A 363 9.78 17.19 27.43
N PRO A 364 9.69 18.32 26.69
CA PRO A 364 9.09 19.54 27.19
C PRO A 364 7.56 19.44 27.36
N GLU A 365 6.91 18.40 26.82
CA GLU A 365 5.47 18.24 26.88
C GLU A 365 4.99 17.97 28.32
N GLN A 366 4.18 18.90 28.84
CA GLN A 366 3.62 18.84 30.19
C GLN A 366 2.17 18.35 30.24
N TYR A 367 1.60 17.99 29.09
CA TYR A 367 0.22 17.54 28.92
C TYR A 367 -0.83 18.59 29.33
N LYS A 368 -0.51 19.88 29.20
CA LYS A 368 -1.37 21.00 29.61
C LYS A 368 -1.75 21.93 28.46
N THR A 369 -1.23 21.66 27.26
CA THR A 369 -1.42 22.53 26.09
C THR A 369 -2.75 22.25 25.40
N CYS A 370 -3.33 23.25 24.73
CA CYS A 370 -4.48 23.03 23.85
C CYS A 370 -4.16 22.03 22.73
N GLY A 371 -2.92 22.04 22.23
CA GLY A 371 -2.46 21.06 21.23
C GLY A 371 -2.54 19.61 21.73
N MET A 372 -2.21 19.35 23.00
CA MET A 372 -2.39 18.02 23.59
C MET A 372 -3.88 17.63 23.68
N ILE A 373 -4.77 18.59 24.03
CA ILE A 373 -6.22 18.36 24.05
C ILE A 373 -6.71 17.98 22.65
N GLU A 374 -6.29 18.70 21.61
CA GLU A 374 -6.63 18.41 20.20
C GLU A 374 -6.11 17.02 19.76
N HIS A 375 -4.88 16.66 20.16
CA HIS A 375 -4.31 15.35 19.87
C HIS A 375 -5.08 14.21 20.56
N ILE A 376 -5.49 14.41 21.81
CA ILE A 376 -6.33 13.45 22.56
C ILE A 376 -7.71 13.33 21.90
N ASP A 377 -8.37 14.45 21.57
CA ASP A 377 -9.68 14.46 20.91
C ASP A 377 -9.63 13.74 19.54
N SER A 378 -8.60 14.01 18.74
CA SER A 378 -8.35 13.30 17.48
C SER A 378 -8.18 11.79 17.68
N SER A 379 -7.44 11.40 18.73
CA SER A 379 -7.26 9.99 19.08
C SER A 379 -8.56 9.32 19.54
N ILE A 380 -9.37 10.02 20.34
CA ILE A 380 -10.70 9.55 20.77
C ILE A 380 -11.61 9.36 19.55
N LYS A 381 -11.65 10.34 18.63
CA LYS A 381 -12.44 10.23 17.39
C LYS A 381 -12.06 9.00 16.56
N ARG A 382 -10.76 8.73 16.38
CA ARG A 382 -10.29 7.51 15.70
C ARG A 382 -10.73 6.24 16.42
N LEU A 383 -10.59 6.19 17.75
CA LEU A 383 -11.05 5.04 18.55
C LEU A 383 -12.56 4.82 18.44
N MET A 384 -13.36 5.88 18.42
CA MET A 384 -14.81 5.78 18.22
C MET A 384 -15.17 5.20 16.85
N VAL A 385 -14.46 5.61 15.78
CA VAL A 385 -14.64 5.04 14.43
C VAL A 385 -14.33 3.55 14.42
N VAL A 386 -13.18 3.14 14.99
CA VAL A 386 -12.80 1.73 15.09
C VAL A 386 -13.79 0.93 15.94
N SER A 387 -14.24 1.47 17.07
CA SER A 387 -15.23 0.81 17.93
C SER A 387 -16.55 0.59 17.19
N LYS A 388 -17.03 1.60 16.45
CA LYS A 388 -18.26 1.48 15.66
C LYS A 388 -18.11 0.41 14.58
N LYS A 389 -16.96 0.38 13.89
CA LYS A 389 -16.67 -0.64 12.88
C LYS A 389 -16.66 -2.05 13.49
N LEU A 390 -16.02 -2.22 14.65
CA LEU A 390 -15.98 -3.49 15.37
C LEU A 390 -17.38 -3.97 15.75
N THR A 391 -18.24 -3.07 16.26
CA THR A 391 -19.64 -3.38 16.54
C THR A 391 -20.39 -3.83 15.28
N SER A 392 -20.24 -3.11 14.16
CA SER A 392 -20.87 -3.53 12.90
C SER A 392 -20.35 -4.87 12.38
N MET A 393 -19.07 -5.18 12.56
CA MET A 393 -18.51 -6.49 12.20
C MET A 393 -19.07 -7.61 13.08
N ASP A 394 -19.20 -7.37 14.39
CA ASP A 394 -19.78 -8.33 15.35
C ASP A 394 -21.26 -8.61 15.06
N GLU A 395 -22.03 -7.57 14.70
CA GLU A 395 -23.42 -7.69 14.25
C GLU A 395 -23.52 -8.54 12.98
N LEU A 396 -22.70 -8.25 11.97
CA LEU A 396 -22.68 -9.03 10.72
C LEU A 396 -22.31 -10.49 10.95
N MET A 397 -21.32 -10.77 11.80
CA MET A 397 -20.93 -12.13 12.18
C MET A 397 -22.02 -12.85 12.98
N SER A 398 -22.71 -12.14 13.88
CA SER A 398 -23.80 -12.67 14.71
C SER A 398 -25.02 -13.08 13.87
N CYS A 399 -25.22 -12.45 12.72
CA CYS A 399 -26.28 -12.79 11.77
C CYS A 399 -25.84 -13.83 10.72
N ASP A 400 -24.57 -14.25 10.69
CA ASP A 400 -24.08 -15.18 9.68
C ASP A 400 -24.66 -16.60 9.91
N PRO A 401 -25.30 -17.21 8.88
CA PRO A 401 -25.92 -18.53 9.03
C PRO A 401 -24.95 -19.65 9.39
N MET A 402 -23.70 -19.59 8.92
CA MET A 402 -22.67 -20.59 9.21
C MET A 402 -22.18 -20.45 10.65
N TYR A 403 -22.05 -19.21 11.13
CA TYR A 403 -21.72 -18.93 12.53
C TYR A 403 -22.84 -19.43 13.47
N LEU A 404 -24.08 -19.02 13.22
CA LEU A 404 -25.25 -19.46 14.00
C LEU A 404 -25.41 -20.98 14.00
N GLY A 405 -25.15 -21.64 12.86
CA GLY A 405 -25.19 -23.10 12.75
C GLY A 405 -24.14 -23.82 13.60
N LYS A 406 -22.95 -23.22 13.81
CA LYS A 406 -21.91 -23.77 14.71
C LYS A 406 -22.21 -23.49 16.17
N VAL A 407 -22.53 -22.25 16.52
CA VAL A 407 -22.84 -21.85 17.91
C VAL A 407 -24.08 -22.59 18.42
N GLY A 408 -25.11 -22.76 17.59
CA GLY A 408 -26.29 -23.55 17.93
C GLY A 408 -26.00 -25.02 18.22
N ARG A 409 -25.01 -25.61 17.54
CA ARG A 409 -24.56 -27.00 17.79
C ARG A 409 -23.68 -27.13 19.03
N GLU A 410 -22.86 -26.13 19.34
CA GLU A 410 -22.06 -26.11 20.57
C GLU A 410 -22.92 -25.87 21.82
N ARG A 411 -23.98 -25.07 21.73
CA ARG A 411 -24.95 -24.90 22.83
C ARG A 411 -25.71 -26.16 23.20
N GLN A 412 -25.85 -27.13 22.29
CA GLN A 412 -26.44 -28.45 22.61
C GLN A 412 -25.47 -29.39 23.35
N ARG A 413 -24.19 -29.05 23.47
CA ARG A 413 -23.16 -29.89 24.14
C ARG A 413 -22.91 -29.53 25.61
N PHE A 414 -23.47 -28.43 26.10
CA PHE A 414 -23.45 -28.13 27.53
C PHE A 414 -24.72 -28.71 28.14
N ASP A 415 -24.60 -29.88 28.76
CA ASP A 415 -25.63 -30.43 29.63
C ASP A 415 -25.93 -29.42 30.73
N PHE A 416 -27.22 -29.27 31.06
CA PHE A 416 -27.74 -28.32 32.05
C PHE A 416 -27.15 -28.49 33.47
N ASP A 417 -26.39 -29.55 33.71
CA ASP A 417 -25.79 -29.90 35.01
C ASP A 417 -24.42 -29.23 35.25
N ASP A 418 -23.80 -28.59 34.26
CA ASP A 418 -22.49 -27.91 34.40
C ASP A 418 -22.58 -26.46 34.90
N PHE A 419 -23.78 -25.97 35.24
CA PHE A 419 -23.92 -24.70 35.95
C PHE A 419 -23.68 -24.90 37.45
N ASP A 420 -22.40 -24.91 37.84
CA ASP A 420 -22.01 -24.66 39.22
C ASP A 420 -22.63 -23.32 39.67
N SER A 421 -23.56 -23.40 40.61
CA SER A 421 -24.23 -22.26 41.22
C SER A 421 -23.18 -21.33 41.85
N VAL A 422 -23.03 -20.14 41.26
CA VAL A 422 -22.22 -19.03 41.76
C VAL A 422 -22.48 -18.80 43.26
N PRO A 423 -21.47 -18.80 44.15
CA PRO A 423 -21.67 -18.33 45.51
C PRO A 423 -21.89 -16.81 45.49
N GLN A 424 -23.12 -16.39 45.77
CA GLN A 424 -23.47 -15.01 46.09
C GLN A 424 -22.69 -14.55 47.33
N LYS A 425 -21.66 -13.71 47.18
CA LYS A 425 -21.30 -12.70 48.19
C LYS A 425 -20.66 -11.49 47.51
N PHE A 426 -21.45 -10.44 47.33
CA PHE A 426 -20.93 -9.07 47.34
C PHE A 426 -20.77 -8.66 48.80
N THR A 427 -19.54 -8.38 49.23
CA THR A 427 -19.29 -7.62 50.46
C THR A 427 -19.28 -6.14 50.13
N VAL A 428 -20.13 -5.41 50.87
CA VAL A 428 -20.34 -3.96 50.90
C VAL A 428 -19.05 -3.20 51.18
#